data_AF-A0A146KW81-F1
#
_entry.id   AF-A0A146KW81-F1
#
_cell.length_a   1.000
_cell.length_b   1.000
_cell.length_c   1.000
_cell.angle_alpha   90.00
_cell.angle_beta   90.00
_cell.angle_gamma   90.00
#
_symmetry.space_group_name_H-M   'P 1'
#
loop_
_entity.id
_entity.type
_entity.pdbx_description
1 polymer ?
#
loop_
_entity_poly.entity_id
_entity_poly.type
_entity_poly.pdbx_seq_one_letter_code
_entity_poly.pdbx_strand_id
1 'polypeptide(L)'
;RPAEYVPWEVVHWEHFNTPDVIIKPGIMPGECWAFEGANGYVAIQLSMPIYVSGFSLEHTPKELTPFGHIESAPRKFSVWGLLSLEDKDEEFLGRFEFEDNGKSLQTFDAVVREKAFHLVELRIESNHGHLEYTCLYRFRVHGRPAI
;
A
#
# COMPACT_ATOMS: atom_id res chain seq x y z
N ARG A 1 -16.87 -41.52 -21.20
CA ARG A 1 -15.86 -41.33 -22.26
C ARG A 1 -16.39 -40.26 -23.20
N PRO A 2 -15.56 -39.36 -23.76
CA PRO A 2 -14.12 -39.11 -23.54
C PRO A 2 -13.89 -37.80 -22.74
N ALA A 3 -12.93 -37.71 -21.82
CA ALA A 3 -11.51 -37.41 -22.08
C ALA A 3 -11.32 -36.09 -22.87
N GLU A 4 -11.51 -34.96 -22.18
CA GLU A 4 -10.94 -33.69 -22.64
C GLU A 4 -9.44 -33.71 -22.32
N TYR A 5 -8.65 -33.71 -23.39
CA TYR A 5 -7.23 -33.43 -23.33
C TYR A 5 -7.04 -31.99 -22.86
N VAL A 6 -6.44 -31.79 -21.69
CA VAL A 6 -5.88 -30.50 -21.27
C VAL A 6 -4.37 -30.61 -21.47
N PRO A 7 -3.80 -30.11 -22.57
CA PRO A 7 -2.37 -30.21 -22.82
C PRO A 7 -1.62 -29.23 -21.91
N TRP A 8 -0.74 -29.78 -21.08
CA TRP A 8 0.26 -29.13 -20.23
C TRP A 8 -0.28 -28.44 -18.98
N GLU A 9 -0.22 -29.17 -17.87
CA GLU A 9 -0.26 -28.64 -16.50
C GLU A 9 0.87 -27.62 -16.30
N VAL A 10 0.64 -26.36 -16.67
CA VAL A 10 1.22 -25.25 -15.92
C VAL A 10 0.42 -25.23 -14.63
N VAL A 11 1.00 -25.77 -13.57
CA VAL A 11 0.54 -25.47 -12.22
C VAL A 11 0.71 -23.95 -12.08
N HIS A 12 -0.36 -23.21 -12.34
CA HIS A 12 -0.48 -21.82 -11.93
C HIS A 12 -0.54 -21.87 -10.41
N TRP A 13 0.64 -21.82 -9.78
CA TRP A 13 0.72 -21.47 -8.37
C TRP A 13 0.15 -20.07 -8.26
N GLU A 14 -1.12 -19.94 -7.90
CA GLU A 14 -1.74 -18.66 -7.59
C GLU A 14 -0.99 -18.07 -6.39
N HIS A 15 0.04 -17.28 -6.68
CA HIS A 15 0.80 -16.57 -5.66
C HIS A 15 -0.04 -15.36 -5.26
N PHE A 16 -0.79 -15.50 -4.17
CA PHE A 16 -1.43 -14.37 -3.52
C PHE A 16 -0.44 -13.76 -2.52
N ASN A 17 0.04 -12.55 -2.79
CA ASN A 17 0.84 -11.83 -1.81
C ASN A 17 -0.03 -11.43 -0.62
N THR A 18 0.47 -11.70 0.58
CA THR A 18 -0.12 -11.25 1.83
C THR A 18 0.25 -9.79 2.13
N PRO A 19 -0.50 -9.09 3.00
CA PRO A 19 -0.28 -7.66 3.28
C PRO A 19 1.13 -7.31 3.78
N ASP A 20 1.88 -8.26 4.36
CA ASP A 20 3.25 -8.02 4.84
C ASP A 20 4.24 -7.70 3.71
N VAL A 21 3.90 -7.94 2.44
CA VAL A 21 4.73 -7.50 1.31
C VAL A 21 4.91 -5.98 1.29
N ILE A 22 3.94 -5.20 1.79
CA ILE A 22 3.96 -3.73 1.72
C ILE A 22 5.05 -3.09 2.59
N ILE A 23 5.62 -3.84 3.52
CA ILE A 23 6.72 -3.41 4.41
C ILE A 23 8.06 -4.06 4.02
N LYS A 24 8.09 -4.87 2.97
CA LYS A 24 9.31 -5.51 2.44
C LYS A 24 9.88 -4.70 1.26
N PRO A 25 11.18 -4.85 0.96
CA PRO A 25 11.73 -4.35 -0.30
C PRO A 25 11.21 -5.20 -1.47
N GLY A 26 10.94 -4.58 -2.61
CA GLY A 26 10.44 -5.24 -3.82
C GLY A 26 9.41 -4.35 -4.52
N ILE A 27 9.58 -4.13 -5.82
CA ILE A 27 8.65 -3.34 -6.66
C ILE A 27 8.52 -3.92 -8.08
N MET A 28 8.96 -5.16 -8.28
CA MET A 28 8.81 -5.82 -9.58
C MET A 28 7.33 -6.10 -9.83
N PRO A 29 6.86 -6.03 -11.09
CA PRO A 29 5.46 -6.31 -11.41
C PRO A 29 4.98 -7.61 -10.77
N GLY A 30 3.93 -7.51 -9.95
CA GLY A 30 3.35 -8.65 -9.23
C GLY A 30 3.84 -8.83 -7.79
N GLU A 31 4.81 -8.05 -7.30
CA GLU A 31 5.27 -8.06 -5.90
C GLU A 31 4.43 -7.12 -4.99
N CYS A 32 3.14 -7.00 -5.23
CA CYS A 32 2.24 -6.10 -4.48
C CYS A 32 1.13 -6.85 -3.77
N TRP A 33 0.63 -6.27 -2.67
CA TRP A 33 -0.59 -6.74 -2.03
C TRP A 33 -1.80 -6.18 -2.78
N ALA A 34 -2.57 -7.09 -3.38
CA ALA A 34 -3.81 -6.74 -4.05
C ALA A 34 -5.01 -6.94 -3.10
N PHE A 35 -5.91 -5.96 -3.07
CA PHE A 35 -7.21 -6.07 -2.42
C PHE A 35 -8.33 -5.71 -3.39
N GLU A 36 -9.51 -6.30 -3.17
CA GLU A 36 -10.69 -6.13 -4.02
C GLU A 36 -11.20 -4.68 -3.98
N GLY A 37 -11.53 -4.15 -5.16
CA GLY A 37 -12.05 -2.81 -5.35
C GLY A 37 -11.01 -1.69 -5.22
N ALA A 38 -11.53 -0.46 -5.12
CA ALA A 38 -10.74 0.77 -5.08
C ALA A 38 -10.50 1.33 -3.67
N ASN A 39 -11.12 0.73 -2.65
CA ASN A 39 -11.08 1.20 -1.26
C ASN A 39 -10.63 0.07 -0.34
N GLY A 40 -9.77 0.38 0.63
CA GLY A 40 -9.25 -0.61 1.56
C GLY A 40 -8.44 0.05 2.67
N TYR A 41 -8.07 -0.70 3.70
CA TYR A 41 -7.25 -0.19 4.78
C TYR A 41 -6.30 -1.27 5.30
N VAL A 42 -5.19 -0.82 5.88
CA VAL A 42 -4.20 -1.69 6.53
C VAL A 42 -3.58 -0.95 7.71
N ALA A 43 -3.59 -1.62 8.88
CA ALA A 43 -2.89 -1.15 10.06
C ALA A 43 -1.48 -1.75 10.10
N ILE A 44 -0.49 -0.91 10.37
CA ILE A 44 0.92 -1.26 10.38
C ILE A 44 1.47 -0.96 11.78
N GLN A 45 1.95 -1.99 12.45
CA GLN A 45 2.70 -1.85 13.69
C GLN A 45 4.14 -1.45 13.36
N LEU A 46 4.56 -0.29 13.86
CA LEU A 46 5.91 0.22 13.71
C LEU A 46 6.86 -0.53 14.64
N SER A 47 8.15 -0.57 14.28
CA SER A 47 9.19 -1.21 15.10
C SER A 47 9.39 -0.54 16.46
N MET A 48 9.03 0.73 16.58
CA MET A 48 9.04 1.51 17.82
C MET A 48 8.05 2.68 17.73
N PRO A 49 7.62 3.26 18.86
CA PRO A 49 6.85 4.51 18.86
C PRO A 49 7.67 5.66 18.27
N ILE A 50 7.08 6.42 17.34
CA ILE A 50 7.73 7.58 16.71
C ILE A 50 6.80 8.80 16.69
N TYR A 51 7.39 9.98 16.67
CA TYR A 51 6.72 11.20 16.24
C TYR A 51 6.79 11.26 14.72
N VAL A 52 5.65 11.01 14.07
CA VAL A 52 5.56 10.87 12.61
C VAL A 52 5.87 12.21 11.94
N SER A 53 6.70 12.15 10.89
CA SER A 53 7.13 13.29 10.09
C SER A 53 6.64 13.22 8.65
N GLY A 54 6.42 12.01 8.12
CA GLY A 54 5.98 11.82 6.75
C GLY A 54 5.89 10.36 6.36
N PHE A 55 5.51 10.15 5.11
CA PHE A 55 5.25 8.84 4.53
C PHE A 55 5.91 8.74 3.16
N SER A 56 6.25 7.53 2.73
CA SER A 56 6.52 7.27 1.31
C SER A 56 5.65 6.15 0.80
N LEU A 57 5.09 6.35 -0.38
CA LEU A 57 4.36 5.35 -1.13
C LEU A 57 5.12 5.06 -2.41
N GLU A 58 5.31 3.79 -2.69
CA GLU A 58 6.00 3.30 -3.87
C GLU A 58 5.05 2.42 -4.69
N HIS A 59 5.18 2.50 -6.01
CA HIS A 59 4.49 1.64 -6.97
C HIS A 59 5.45 1.24 -8.09
N THR A 60 5.21 0.11 -8.76
CA THR A 60 6.05 -0.29 -9.90
C THR A 60 6.07 0.80 -10.99
N PRO A 61 7.24 1.13 -11.59
CA PRO A 61 7.35 2.09 -12.68
C PRO A 61 6.48 1.70 -13.88
N LYS A 62 5.89 2.70 -14.57
CA LYS A 62 5.06 2.49 -15.76
C LYS A 62 5.78 1.71 -16.85
N GLU A 63 7.08 1.95 -16.98
CA GLU A 63 7.93 1.34 -18.00
C GLU A 63 8.06 -0.17 -17.83
N LEU A 64 7.75 -0.68 -16.63
CA LEU A 64 7.75 -2.11 -16.33
C LEU A 64 6.36 -2.74 -16.41
N THR A 65 5.28 -1.96 -16.61
CA THR A 65 3.93 -2.51 -16.74
C THR A 65 3.63 -2.94 -18.17
N PRO A 66 2.82 -3.99 -18.40
CA PRO A 66 2.55 -4.52 -19.74
C PRO A 66 1.96 -3.50 -20.73
N PHE A 67 1.23 -2.50 -20.21
CA PHE A 67 0.46 -1.54 -21.00
C PHE A 67 0.89 -0.08 -20.76
N GLY A 68 1.96 0.16 -19.99
CA GLY A 68 2.47 1.50 -19.72
C GLY A 68 1.58 2.37 -18.81
N HIS A 69 0.59 1.77 -18.12
CA HIS A 69 -0.27 2.43 -17.15
C HIS A 69 -0.21 1.75 -15.78
N ILE A 70 -0.68 2.46 -14.76
CA ILE A 70 -0.74 1.99 -13.36
C ILE A 70 -2.15 2.17 -12.78
N GLU A 71 -3.19 1.83 -13.55
CA GLU A 71 -4.60 1.98 -13.15
C GLU A 71 -4.94 1.34 -11.78
N SER A 72 -4.22 0.27 -11.41
CA SER A 72 -4.39 -0.42 -10.12
C SER A 72 -3.60 0.21 -8.97
N ALA A 73 -2.79 1.25 -9.24
CA ALA A 73 -2.10 1.97 -8.18
C ALA A 73 -3.11 2.68 -7.25
N PRO A 74 -2.82 2.79 -5.96
CA PRO A 74 -3.57 3.66 -5.07
C PRO A 74 -3.48 5.10 -5.57
N ARG A 75 -4.57 5.86 -5.46
CA ARG A 75 -4.64 7.27 -5.85
C ARG A 75 -4.82 8.14 -4.63
N LYS A 76 -6.05 8.27 -4.11
CA LYS A 76 -6.32 9.04 -2.89
C LYS A 76 -6.18 8.14 -1.69
N PHE A 77 -5.47 8.61 -0.67
CA PHE A 77 -5.32 7.89 0.57
C PHE A 77 -5.20 8.84 1.76
N SER A 78 -5.55 8.35 2.94
CA SER A 78 -5.33 9.04 4.21
C SER A 78 -4.56 8.15 5.18
N VAL A 79 -3.88 8.79 6.12
CA VAL A 79 -3.06 8.11 7.11
C VAL A 79 -3.44 8.58 8.51
N TRP A 80 -3.56 7.64 9.43
CA TRP A 80 -4.04 7.85 10.79
C TRP A 80 -3.07 7.22 11.79
N GLY A 81 -2.86 7.88 12.92
CA GLY A 81 -2.05 7.39 14.03
C GLY A 81 -2.93 6.79 15.12
N LEU A 82 -2.59 5.59 15.59
CA LEU A 82 -3.36 4.85 16.59
C LEU A 82 -2.49 4.48 17.79
N LEU A 83 -3.13 4.37 18.97
CA LEU A 83 -2.54 3.80 20.19
C LEU A 83 -2.91 2.33 20.41
N SER A 84 -3.94 1.82 19.77
CA SER A 84 -4.31 0.40 19.74
C SER A 84 -5.17 0.11 18.51
N LEU A 85 -5.41 -1.16 18.20
CA LEU A 85 -6.28 -1.52 17.08
C LEU A 85 -7.75 -1.17 17.34
N GLU A 86 -8.17 -1.06 18.61
CA GLU A 86 -9.50 -0.58 19.00
C GLU A 86 -9.51 0.89 19.44
N ASP A 87 -8.50 1.68 19.06
CA ASP A 87 -8.41 3.09 19.44
C ASP A 87 -9.61 3.87 18.86
N LYS A 88 -10.37 4.49 19.75
CA LYS A 88 -11.53 5.32 19.38
C LYS A 88 -11.14 6.76 19.09
N ASP A 89 -9.91 7.14 19.42
CA ASP A 89 -9.37 8.50 19.32
C ASP A 89 -8.11 8.50 18.43
N GLU A 90 -8.27 7.92 17.24
CA GLU A 90 -7.26 7.96 16.18
C GLU A 90 -6.98 9.39 15.73
N GLU A 91 -5.72 9.68 15.41
CA GLU A 91 -5.34 11.02 14.99
C GLU A 91 -5.06 11.07 13.49
N PHE A 92 -5.71 12.00 12.80
CA PHE A 92 -5.46 12.26 11.39
C PHE A 92 -4.05 12.80 11.18
N LEU A 93 -3.25 12.10 10.37
CA LEU A 93 -1.88 12.47 10.03
C LEU A 93 -1.75 13.05 8.61
N GLY A 94 -2.78 12.93 7.78
CA GLY A 94 -2.82 13.56 6.47
C GLY A 94 -3.68 12.82 5.45
N ARG A 95 -3.95 13.51 4.34
CA ARG A 95 -4.64 12.99 3.16
C ARG A 95 -3.88 13.44 1.94
N PHE A 96 -3.61 12.51 1.03
CA PHE A 96 -2.65 12.66 -0.04
C PHE A 96 -3.20 12.04 -1.33
N GLU A 97 -2.56 12.39 -2.45
CA GLU A 97 -2.82 11.79 -3.75
C GLU A 97 -1.49 11.30 -4.32
N PHE A 98 -1.40 10.00 -4.61
CA PHE A 98 -0.32 9.44 -5.39
C PHE A 98 -0.54 9.81 -6.85
N GLU A 99 0.46 10.43 -7.46
CA GLU A 99 0.34 10.97 -8.80
C GLU A 99 0.85 10.02 -9.86
N ASP A 100 0.20 10.04 -11.02
CA ASP A 100 0.63 9.28 -12.18
C ASP A 100 1.73 10.01 -13.01
N ASN A 101 2.73 10.55 -12.32
CA ASN A 101 3.69 11.52 -12.86
C ASN A 101 5.04 10.92 -13.32
N GLY A 102 5.12 9.58 -13.42
CA GLY A 102 6.33 8.84 -13.81
C GLY A 102 7.30 8.56 -12.66
N LYS A 103 7.07 9.11 -11.46
CA LYS A 103 7.86 8.76 -10.27
C LYS A 103 7.25 7.55 -9.56
N SER A 104 8.02 6.47 -9.52
CA SER A 104 7.67 5.24 -8.80
C SER A 104 7.59 5.45 -7.28
N LEU A 105 8.43 6.31 -6.71
CA LEU A 105 8.45 6.65 -5.27
C LEU A 105 8.00 8.08 -5.04
N GLN A 106 7.02 8.27 -4.16
CA GLN A 106 6.52 9.58 -3.75
C GLN A 106 6.52 9.70 -2.23
N THR A 107 6.87 10.88 -1.72
CA THR A 107 6.98 11.16 -0.29
C THR A 107 6.07 12.32 0.08
N PHE A 108 5.46 12.22 1.25
CA PHE A 108 4.38 13.08 1.71
C PHE A 108 4.65 13.53 3.14
N ASP A 109 4.62 14.84 3.37
CA ASP A 109 4.82 15.41 4.71
C ASP A 109 3.57 15.21 5.56
N ALA A 110 3.74 14.69 6.77
CA ALA A 110 2.64 14.45 7.70
C ALA A 110 2.23 15.75 8.40
N VAL A 111 0.97 15.81 8.81
CA VAL A 111 0.51 16.80 9.78
C VAL A 111 1.18 16.47 11.12
N VAL A 112 2.00 17.41 11.61
CA VAL A 112 2.76 17.22 12.85
C VAL A 112 1.81 17.06 14.04
N ARG A 113 2.09 16.04 14.86
CA ARG A 113 1.45 15.78 16.15
C ARG A 113 2.50 15.72 17.25
N GLU A 114 2.12 16.16 18.44
CA GLU A 114 2.94 16.03 19.66
C GLU A 114 2.85 14.63 20.28
N LYS A 115 2.00 13.75 19.73
CA LYS A 115 1.82 12.38 20.16
C LYS A 115 2.72 11.44 19.35
N ALA A 116 3.30 10.45 20.03
CA ALA A 116 4.03 9.37 19.38
C ALA A 116 3.08 8.20 19.10
N PHE A 117 3.23 7.59 17.93
CA PHE A 117 2.41 6.46 17.49
C PHE A 117 3.29 5.24 17.24
N HIS A 118 2.75 4.06 17.58
CA HIS A 118 3.37 2.77 17.24
C HIS A 118 2.49 1.95 16.29
N LEU A 119 1.27 2.43 15.99
CA LEU A 119 0.38 1.91 14.98
C LEU A 119 0.02 3.04 14.02
N VAL A 120 0.07 2.75 12.73
CA VAL A 120 -0.35 3.67 11.67
C VAL A 120 -1.32 2.92 10.76
N GLU A 121 -2.48 3.51 10.51
CA GLU A 121 -3.45 2.97 9.55
C GLU A 121 -3.38 3.76 8.25
N LEU A 122 -3.11 3.04 7.16
CA LEU A 122 -3.20 3.55 5.80
C LEU A 122 -4.57 3.19 5.24
N ARG A 123 -5.34 4.20 4.82
CA ARG A 123 -6.65 4.06 4.20
C ARG A 123 -6.57 4.46 2.73
N ILE A 124 -6.79 3.53 1.83
CA ILE A 124 -6.92 3.80 0.39
C ILE A 124 -8.39 4.13 0.09
N GLU A 125 -8.61 5.26 -0.58
CA GLU A 125 -9.92 5.86 -0.85
C GLU A 125 -10.28 5.85 -2.34
N SER A 126 -9.28 5.64 -3.20
CA SER A 126 -9.47 5.38 -4.62
C SER A 126 -8.20 4.82 -5.25
N ASN A 127 -8.33 4.27 -6.45
CA ASN A 127 -7.22 3.91 -7.34
C ASN A 127 -7.22 4.77 -8.62
N HIS A 128 -6.33 4.44 -9.56
CA HIS A 128 -6.20 5.14 -10.83
C HIS A 128 -7.17 4.65 -11.94
N GLY A 129 -8.17 3.84 -11.61
CA GLY A 129 -9.24 3.46 -12.54
C GLY A 129 -9.43 1.95 -12.73
N HIS A 130 -8.61 1.10 -12.10
CA HIS A 130 -8.79 -0.35 -12.20
C HIS A 130 -10.10 -0.78 -11.52
N LEU A 131 -10.96 -1.50 -12.24
CA LEU A 131 -12.33 -1.77 -11.79
C LEU A 131 -12.43 -2.85 -10.70
N GLU A 132 -11.47 -3.78 -10.66
CA GLU A 132 -11.58 -4.99 -9.84
C GLU A 132 -10.76 -4.96 -8.55
N TYR A 133 -9.61 -4.26 -8.53
CA TYR A 133 -8.66 -4.32 -7.42
C TYR A 133 -7.74 -3.10 -7.37
N THR A 134 -7.05 -2.96 -6.25
CA THR A 134 -5.95 -2.01 -6.06
C THR A 134 -4.72 -2.76 -5.57
N CYS A 135 -3.54 -2.43 -6.09
CA CYS A 135 -2.29 -3.08 -5.72
C CYS A 135 -1.34 -2.12 -4.99
N LEU A 136 -1.05 -2.45 -3.72
CA LEU A 136 -0.15 -1.70 -2.87
C LEU A 136 1.22 -2.37 -2.84
N TYR A 137 2.26 -1.70 -3.35
CA TYR A 137 3.62 -2.25 -3.40
C TYR A 137 4.39 -2.02 -2.11
N ARG A 138 4.69 -0.77 -1.75
CA ARG A 138 5.46 -0.49 -0.54
C ARG A 138 5.05 0.81 0.12
N PHE A 139 4.83 0.75 1.43
CA PHE A 139 4.54 1.90 2.27
C PHE A 139 5.60 2.05 3.36
N ARG A 140 6.08 3.28 3.56
CA ARG A 140 7.11 3.62 4.55
C ARG A 140 6.59 4.72 5.44
N VAL A 141 6.87 4.61 6.74
CA VAL A 141 6.55 5.62 7.74
C VAL A 141 7.85 6.20 8.28
N HIS A 142 7.96 7.52 8.29
CA HIS A 142 9.17 8.24 8.71
C HIS A 142 8.88 9.08 9.94
N GLY A 143 9.84 9.18 10.84
CA GLY A 143 9.71 9.99 12.04
C GLY A 143 10.90 9.88 12.96
N ARG A 144 10.87 10.67 14.05
CA ARG A 144 11.86 10.57 15.12
C ARG A 144 11.37 9.59 16.20
N PRO A 145 12.22 8.67 16.67
CA PRO A 145 11.87 7.81 17.80
C PRO A 145 11.45 8.60 19.04
N ALA A 146 10.47 8.07 19.78
CA ALA A 146 10.08 8.57 21.10
C ALA A 146 10.85 7.82 22.20
N ILE A 147 12.17 8.02 22.21
CA ILE A 147 13.12 7.45 23.18
C ILE A 147 13.34 8.46 24.30
#